data_AF-A0A1Y1ZJE2-F1
#
_entry.id   AF-A0A1Y1ZJE2-F1
#
_cell.length_a   1.000
_cell.length_b   1.000
_cell.length_c   1.000
_cell.angle_alpha   90.00
_cell.angle_beta   90.00
_cell.angle_gamma   90.00
#
_symmetry.space_group_name_H-M   'P 1'
#
loop_
_entity.id
_entity.type
_entity.pdbx_description
1 polymer ?
#
loop_
_entity_poly.entity_id
_entity_poly.type
_entity_poly.pdbx_seq_one_letter_code
_entity_poly.pdbx_strand_id
1 'polypeptide(L)'
;MDNSIDNPKNMIMANKLGAILNDQYKLMTDMNKVLNHIKELAADKLEYVELYQDKSQTTKRESTFNVDDFEKFFIEQLDNIDELKIQNKVIEDIKKKLNRNEEIDSVNKEYEAELSLERDRYQCQPKYKRYAVNKEFREFRETLWDVKNEGRTMPSLLEYTRQKYGRDEDILEIEHEENDDEIVITNRQESMICPLTKKIMIDPLINIRCEHSYSSVIKEYIKQSNERRIECPVAGCKHYVTMSDLRPNKLLARKIRRKKFQEMEEEMEEREKYE
;
A
#
# COMPACT_ATOMS: atom_id res chain seq x y z
N MET A 1 -11.06 -37.00 -36.81
CA MET A 1 -11.79 -36.10 -37.72
C MET A 1 -11.64 -34.72 -37.14
N ASP A 2 -10.84 -33.95 -37.84
CA ASP A 2 -10.35 -32.62 -37.53
C ASP A 2 -11.53 -31.63 -37.56
N ASN A 3 -11.77 -30.90 -36.46
CA ASN A 3 -12.76 -29.82 -36.42
C ASN A 3 -12.27 -28.68 -35.50
N SER A 4 -10.96 -28.39 -35.54
CA SER A 4 -10.42 -27.13 -35.04
C SER A 4 -10.51 -26.08 -36.14
N ILE A 5 -11.74 -25.72 -36.53
CA ILE A 5 -11.94 -24.53 -37.35
C ILE A 5 -11.96 -23.37 -36.38
N ASP A 6 -10.80 -22.75 -36.17
CA ASP A 6 -10.69 -21.44 -35.52
C ASP A 6 -11.73 -20.51 -36.16
N ASN A 7 -12.73 -20.08 -35.39
CA ASN A 7 -13.67 -19.07 -35.88
C ASN A 7 -12.90 -17.73 -35.93
N PRO A 8 -12.58 -17.20 -37.13
CA PRO A 8 -11.71 -16.04 -37.24
C PRO A 8 -12.33 -14.80 -36.57
N LYS A 9 -13.67 -14.73 -36.45
CA LYS A 9 -14.35 -13.65 -35.74
C LYS A 9 -14.12 -13.73 -34.23
N ASN A 10 -14.19 -14.92 -33.65
CA ASN A 10 -13.94 -15.14 -32.22
C ASN A 10 -12.50 -14.80 -31.86
N MET A 11 -11.54 -15.23 -32.69
CA MET A 11 -10.12 -14.92 -32.49
C MET A 11 -9.85 -13.41 -32.54
N ILE A 12 -10.42 -12.69 -33.52
CA ILE A 12 -10.27 -11.22 -33.60
C ILE A 12 -10.84 -10.55 -32.34
N MET A 13 -12.00 -11.00 -31.87
CA MET A 13 -12.66 -10.39 -30.71
C MET A 13 -11.90 -10.70 -29.41
N ALA A 14 -11.44 -11.93 -29.22
CA ALA A 14 -10.61 -12.33 -28.10
C ALA A 14 -9.29 -11.53 -28.03
N ASN A 15 -8.68 -11.23 -29.19
CA ASN A 15 -7.50 -10.38 -29.27
C ASN A 15 -7.80 -8.93 -28.86
N LYS A 16 -8.94 -8.37 -29.29
CA LYS A 16 -9.36 -7.01 -28.88
C LYS A 16 -9.63 -6.94 -27.38
N LEU A 17 -10.34 -7.91 -26.81
CA LEU A 17 -10.55 -8.01 -25.37
C LEU A 17 -9.22 -8.15 -24.62
N GLY A 18 -8.27 -8.92 -25.17
CA GLY A 18 -6.91 -9.00 -24.64
C GLY A 18 -6.16 -7.67 -24.61
N ALA A 19 -6.31 -6.84 -25.65
CA ALA A 19 -5.72 -5.50 -25.66
C ALA A 19 -6.33 -4.58 -24.60
N ILE A 20 -7.66 -4.61 -24.44
CA ILE A 20 -8.38 -3.85 -23.41
C ILE A 20 -7.92 -4.26 -22.01
N LEU A 21 -7.84 -5.56 -21.74
CA LEU A 21 -7.34 -6.09 -20.46
C LEU A 21 -5.93 -5.57 -20.16
N ASN A 22 -5.02 -5.62 -21.14
CA ASN A 22 -3.64 -5.15 -20.94
C ASN A 22 -3.60 -3.66 -20.57
N ASP A 23 -4.46 -2.83 -21.15
CA ASP A 23 -4.52 -1.41 -20.82
C ASP A 23 -5.18 -1.16 -19.45
N GLN A 24 -6.21 -1.93 -19.09
CA GLN A 24 -6.81 -1.90 -17.75
C GLN A 24 -5.81 -2.34 -16.66
N TYR A 25 -4.98 -3.35 -16.92
CA TYR A 25 -3.90 -3.76 -16.00
C TYR A 25 -2.86 -2.67 -15.77
N LYS A 26 -2.49 -1.92 -16.82
CA LYS A 26 -1.60 -0.75 -16.68
C LYS A 26 -2.28 0.35 -15.85
N LEU A 27 -3.54 0.65 -16.13
CA LEU A 27 -4.31 1.65 -15.39
C LEU A 27 -4.39 1.30 -13.90
N MET A 28 -4.71 0.04 -13.56
CA MET A 28 -4.72 -0.42 -12.17
C MET A 28 -3.34 -0.29 -11.50
N THR A 29 -2.27 -0.56 -12.25
CA THR A 29 -0.90 -0.35 -11.74
C THR A 29 -0.65 1.11 -11.39
N ASP A 30 -1.12 2.05 -12.22
CA ASP A 30 -1.00 3.48 -11.96
C ASP A 30 -1.91 3.94 -10.81
N MET A 31 -3.13 3.40 -10.70
CA MET A 31 -4.03 3.67 -9.57
C MET A 31 -3.44 3.17 -8.23
N ASN A 32 -2.76 2.03 -8.23
CA ASN A 32 -2.04 1.55 -7.04
C ASN A 32 -0.88 2.49 -6.65
N LYS A 33 -0.25 3.18 -7.61
CA LYS A 33 0.72 4.25 -7.29
C LYS A 33 0.03 5.45 -6.65
N VAL A 34 -1.18 5.80 -7.11
CA VAL A 34 -1.99 6.87 -6.51
C VAL A 34 -2.36 6.52 -5.06
N LEU A 35 -2.80 5.29 -4.77
CA LEU A 35 -3.04 4.83 -3.39
C LEU A 35 -1.80 5.04 -2.50
N ASN A 36 -0.63 4.63 -3.00
CA ASN A 36 0.62 4.84 -2.27
C ASN A 36 0.93 6.33 -2.07
N HIS A 37 0.63 7.20 -3.04
CA HIS A 37 0.82 8.64 -2.85
C HIS A 37 -0.10 9.21 -1.78
N ILE A 38 -1.38 8.80 -1.74
CA ILE A 38 -2.36 9.19 -0.73
C ILE A 38 -1.89 8.78 0.66
N LYS A 39 -1.47 7.51 0.81
CA LYS A 39 -0.91 6.95 2.05
C LYS A 39 0.26 7.77 2.57
N GLU A 40 1.22 8.06 1.71
CA GLU A 40 2.43 8.78 2.09
C GLU A 40 2.15 10.24 2.42
N LEU A 41 1.29 10.91 1.66
CA LEU A 41 0.88 12.28 1.94
C LEU A 41 0.12 12.38 3.27
N ALA A 42 -0.75 11.42 3.57
CA ALA A 42 -1.45 11.34 4.85
C ALA A 42 -0.46 11.14 6.01
N ALA A 43 0.50 10.24 5.86
CA ALA A 43 1.52 9.97 6.88
C ALA A 43 2.44 11.17 7.13
N ASP A 44 2.92 11.81 6.08
CA ASP A 44 3.81 12.97 6.18
C ASP A 44 3.09 14.19 6.80
N LYS A 45 1.82 14.42 6.42
CA LYS A 45 1.01 15.46 7.07
C LYS A 45 0.72 15.15 8.53
N LEU A 46 0.45 13.89 8.87
CA LEU A 46 0.21 13.49 10.25
C LEU A 46 1.47 13.67 11.09
N GLU A 47 2.64 13.25 10.58
CA GLU A 47 3.92 13.44 11.26
C GLU A 47 4.23 14.94 11.45
N TYR A 48 3.99 15.77 10.44
CA TYR A 48 4.18 17.22 10.56
C TYR A 48 3.31 17.82 11.68
N VAL A 49 2.06 17.38 11.79
CA VAL A 49 1.15 17.81 12.87
C VAL A 49 1.66 17.37 14.24
N GLU A 50 2.05 16.10 14.38
CA GLU A 50 2.55 15.58 15.66
C GLU A 50 3.87 16.24 16.11
N LEU A 51 4.73 16.64 15.16
CA LEU A 51 6.01 17.29 15.46
C LEU A 51 5.90 18.80 15.68
N TYR A 52 5.08 19.51 14.89
CA TYR A 52 5.17 20.97 14.80
C TYR A 52 3.90 21.73 15.20
N GLN A 53 2.75 21.06 15.40
CA GLN A 53 1.57 21.77 15.92
C GLN A 53 1.68 21.93 17.43
N ASP A 54 1.82 23.19 17.83
CA ASP A 54 1.94 23.65 19.21
C ASP A 54 0.73 23.20 20.07
N LYS A 55 0.98 22.39 21.11
CA LYS A 55 -0.04 21.97 22.07
C LYS A 55 -0.56 23.14 22.93
N SER A 56 0.12 24.29 22.91
CA SER A 56 -0.16 25.44 23.77
C SER A 56 -0.96 26.57 23.11
N GLN A 57 -1.09 26.61 21.77
CA GLN A 57 -1.75 27.70 21.05
C GLN A 57 -3.02 27.25 20.33
N THR A 58 -4.06 26.94 21.12
CA THR A 58 -5.45 26.95 20.65
C THR A 58 -5.91 28.37 20.36
N THR A 59 -5.42 29.01 19.30
CA THR A 59 -6.03 30.26 18.81
C THR A 59 -5.95 30.38 17.28
N LYS A 60 -7.08 30.01 16.67
CA LYS A 60 -7.69 30.58 15.45
C LYS A 60 -7.04 30.25 14.09
N ARG A 61 -7.68 29.25 13.47
CA ARG A 61 -7.90 29.00 12.03
C ARG A 61 -6.64 28.69 11.22
N GLU A 62 -6.45 27.40 10.91
CA GLU A 62 -6.18 26.90 9.55
C GLU A 62 -6.06 25.36 9.55
N SER A 63 -6.98 24.69 8.83
CA SER A 63 -6.98 23.26 8.48
C SER A 63 -6.43 22.30 9.56
N THR A 64 -7.25 21.90 10.53
CA THR A 64 -6.98 20.69 11.32
C THR A 64 -6.88 19.52 10.36
N PHE A 65 -5.66 19.02 10.12
CA PHE A 65 -5.45 17.83 9.32
C PHE A 65 -6.34 16.70 9.84
N ASN A 66 -7.26 16.23 9.00
CA ASN A 66 -8.15 15.15 9.34
C ASN A 66 -7.76 13.89 8.57
N VAL A 67 -7.30 12.88 9.31
CA VAL A 67 -6.95 11.57 8.76
C VAL A 67 -8.14 10.94 8.04
N ASP A 68 -9.36 11.20 8.50
CA ASP A 68 -10.58 10.62 7.92
C ASP A 68 -10.84 11.10 6.49
N ASP A 69 -10.42 12.31 6.12
CA ASP A 69 -10.61 12.82 4.77
C ASP A 69 -9.68 12.12 3.78
N PHE A 70 -8.44 11.82 4.20
CA PHE A 70 -7.51 11.00 3.43
C PHE A 70 -8.00 9.55 3.33
N GLU A 71 -8.56 9.00 4.41
CA GLU A 71 -9.12 7.66 4.41
C GLU A 71 -10.31 7.53 3.45
N LYS A 72 -11.20 8.53 3.43
CA LYS A 72 -12.31 8.59 2.45
C LYS A 72 -11.78 8.58 1.02
N PHE A 73 -10.80 9.43 0.70
CA PHE A 73 -10.21 9.48 -0.64
C PHE A 73 -9.50 8.17 -1.00
N PHE A 74 -8.78 7.57 -0.04
CA PHE A 74 -8.13 6.27 -0.22
C PHE A 74 -9.15 5.17 -0.54
N ILE A 75 -10.27 5.12 0.21
CA ILE A 75 -11.35 4.15 -0.02
C ILE A 75 -12.04 4.38 -1.36
N GLU A 76 -12.29 5.62 -1.75
CA GLU A 76 -12.87 5.92 -3.07
C GLU A 76 -11.98 5.38 -4.20
N GLN A 77 -10.66 5.58 -4.09
CA GLN A 77 -9.72 5.02 -5.08
C GLN A 77 -9.64 3.49 -5.02
N LEU A 78 -9.76 2.87 -3.84
CA LEU A 78 -9.85 1.42 -3.71
C LEU A 78 -11.12 0.87 -4.38
N ASP A 79 -12.27 1.46 -4.12
CA ASP A 79 -13.55 1.04 -4.71
C ASP A 79 -13.49 1.13 -6.25
N ASN A 80 -12.83 2.16 -6.80
CA ASN A 80 -12.59 2.27 -8.25
C ASN A 80 -11.67 1.15 -8.80
N ILE A 81 -10.63 0.75 -8.05
CA ILE A 81 -9.76 -0.37 -8.44
C ILE A 81 -10.54 -1.68 -8.43
N ASP A 82 -11.37 -1.92 -7.40
CA ASP A 82 -12.16 -3.14 -7.29
C ASP A 82 -13.23 -3.24 -8.39
N GLU A 83 -13.83 -2.11 -8.78
CA GLU A 83 -14.71 -2.03 -9.95
C GLU A 83 -13.98 -2.43 -11.25
N LEU A 84 -12.74 -1.97 -11.45
CA LEU A 84 -11.93 -2.40 -12.59
C LEU A 84 -11.55 -3.88 -12.52
N LYS A 85 -11.28 -4.43 -11.33
CA LYS A 85 -11.04 -5.88 -11.18
C LYS A 85 -12.25 -6.71 -11.59
N ILE A 86 -13.46 -6.26 -11.22
CA ILE A 86 -14.71 -6.91 -11.64
C ILE A 86 -14.84 -6.89 -13.17
N GLN A 87 -14.62 -5.74 -13.80
CA GLN A 87 -14.65 -5.62 -15.26
C GLN A 87 -13.63 -6.54 -15.93
N ASN A 88 -12.39 -6.57 -15.43
CA ASN A 88 -11.34 -7.44 -15.94
C ASN A 88 -11.73 -8.92 -15.85
N LYS A 89 -12.31 -9.35 -14.72
CA LYS A 89 -12.78 -10.72 -14.53
C LYS A 89 -13.81 -11.11 -15.59
N VAL A 90 -14.82 -10.26 -15.81
CA VAL A 90 -15.87 -10.49 -16.82
C VAL A 90 -15.26 -10.57 -18.23
N ILE A 91 -14.37 -9.63 -18.58
CA ILE A 91 -13.70 -9.63 -19.88
C ILE A 91 -12.85 -10.90 -20.07
N GLU A 92 -12.16 -11.35 -19.03
CA GLU A 92 -11.38 -12.59 -19.06
C GLU A 92 -12.25 -13.82 -19.27
N ASP A 93 -13.40 -13.89 -18.60
CA ASP A 93 -14.31 -15.02 -18.71
C ASP A 93 -14.94 -15.08 -20.10
N ILE A 94 -15.39 -13.95 -20.66
CA ILE A 94 -15.87 -13.85 -22.05
C ILE A 94 -14.76 -14.22 -23.04
N LYS A 95 -13.53 -13.74 -22.81
CA LYS A 95 -12.37 -14.11 -23.65
C LYS A 95 -12.11 -15.61 -23.61
N LYS A 96 -12.23 -16.27 -22.45
CA LYS A 96 -12.11 -17.73 -22.33
C LYS A 96 -13.22 -18.45 -23.13
N LYS A 97 -14.47 -17.99 -23.04
CA LYS A 97 -15.60 -18.54 -23.83
C LYS A 97 -15.36 -18.42 -25.34
N LEU A 98 -14.89 -17.25 -25.80
CA LEU A 98 -14.54 -17.02 -27.21
C LEU A 98 -13.42 -17.94 -27.71
N ASN A 99 -12.37 -18.13 -26.91
CA ASN A 99 -11.26 -19.02 -27.25
C ASN A 99 -11.68 -20.50 -27.31
N ARG A 100 -12.73 -20.89 -26.58
CA ARG A 100 -13.33 -22.23 -26.64
C ARG A 100 -14.32 -22.41 -27.79
N ASN A 101 -14.54 -21.36 -28.58
CA ASN A 101 -15.56 -21.31 -29.64
C ASN A 101 -16.98 -21.63 -29.13
N GLU A 102 -17.30 -21.22 -27.90
CA GLU A 102 -18.67 -21.27 -27.38
C GLU A 102 -19.58 -20.34 -28.20
N GLU A 103 -20.84 -20.72 -28.38
CA GLU A 103 -21.81 -19.96 -29.15
C GLU A 103 -22.30 -18.75 -28.33
N ILE A 104 -21.84 -17.55 -28.69
CA ILE A 104 -22.21 -16.29 -28.04
C ILE A 104 -23.02 -15.45 -29.03
N ASP A 105 -24.30 -15.23 -28.73
CA ASP A 105 -25.22 -14.41 -29.55
C ASP A 105 -24.73 -12.96 -29.67
N SER A 106 -24.35 -12.36 -28.53
CA SER A 106 -23.81 -11.00 -28.49
C SER A 106 -22.84 -10.83 -27.32
N VAL A 107 -21.58 -10.55 -27.65
CA VAL A 107 -20.52 -10.27 -26.67
C VAL A 107 -20.90 -9.12 -25.74
N ASN A 108 -21.55 -8.07 -26.26
CA ASN A 108 -21.96 -6.91 -25.45
C ASN A 108 -23.07 -7.27 -24.46
N LYS A 109 -24.09 -8.03 -24.91
CA LYS A 109 -25.18 -8.44 -24.02
C LYS A 109 -24.68 -9.34 -22.90
N GLU A 110 -23.79 -10.29 -23.23
CA GLU A 110 -23.17 -11.19 -22.26
C GLU A 110 -22.32 -10.39 -21.25
N TYR A 111 -21.53 -9.44 -21.75
CA TYR A 111 -20.74 -8.54 -20.89
C TYR A 111 -21.60 -7.74 -19.93
N GLU A 112 -22.66 -7.09 -20.41
CA GLU A 112 -23.55 -6.29 -19.56
C GLU A 112 -24.25 -7.15 -18.51
N ALA A 113 -24.70 -8.36 -18.89
CA ALA A 113 -25.36 -9.29 -17.98
C ALA A 113 -24.40 -9.82 -16.90
N GLU A 114 -23.21 -10.31 -17.30
CA GLU A 114 -22.20 -10.81 -16.37
C GLU A 114 -21.67 -9.70 -15.45
N LEU A 115 -21.45 -8.50 -15.99
CA LEU A 115 -20.99 -7.35 -15.22
C LEU A 115 -22.01 -6.94 -14.15
N SER A 116 -23.30 -6.91 -14.49
CA SER A 116 -24.36 -6.62 -13.51
C SER A 116 -24.34 -7.67 -12.39
N LEU A 117 -24.27 -8.95 -12.75
CA LEU A 117 -24.27 -10.05 -11.77
C LEU A 117 -23.05 -10.01 -10.83
N GLU A 118 -21.86 -9.74 -11.34
CA GLU A 118 -20.66 -9.63 -10.51
C GLU A 118 -20.68 -8.37 -9.64
N ARG A 119 -21.20 -7.25 -10.15
CA ARG A 119 -21.39 -6.03 -9.35
C ARG A 119 -22.36 -6.25 -8.20
N ASP A 120 -23.50 -6.89 -8.46
CA ASP A 120 -24.48 -7.20 -7.42
C ASP A 120 -23.88 -8.11 -6.35
N ARG A 121 -23.16 -9.17 -6.76
CA ARG A 121 -22.41 -10.04 -5.83
C ARG A 121 -21.43 -9.24 -4.96
N TYR A 122 -20.70 -8.31 -5.56
CA TYR A 122 -19.73 -7.48 -4.85
C TYR A 122 -20.38 -6.47 -3.89
N GLN A 123 -21.52 -5.91 -4.27
CA GLN A 123 -22.28 -4.95 -3.47
C GLN A 123 -23.04 -5.61 -2.31
N CYS A 124 -23.40 -6.89 -2.43
CA CYS A 124 -23.97 -7.67 -1.33
C CYS A 124 -22.98 -7.92 -0.19
N GLN A 125 -21.67 -7.79 -0.41
CA GLN A 125 -20.69 -7.95 0.65
C GLN A 125 -20.63 -6.69 1.55
N PRO A 126 -20.70 -6.83 2.88
CA PRO A 126 -20.61 -5.70 3.78
C PRO A 126 -19.28 -4.95 3.62
N LYS A 127 -19.34 -3.61 3.53
CA LYS A 127 -18.16 -2.76 3.31
C LYS A 127 -17.04 -3.02 4.33
N TYR A 128 -17.40 -3.16 5.61
CA TYR A 128 -16.42 -3.38 6.68
C TYR A 128 -15.61 -4.66 6.49
N LYS A 129 -16.23 -5.74 6.00
CA LYS A 129 -15.54 -7.02 5.71
C LYS A 129 -14.55 -6.84 4.56
N ARG A 130 -14.97 -6.16 3.49
CA ARG A 130 -14.12 -5.90 2.32
C ARG A 130 -12.87 -5.12 2.71
N TYR A 131 -13.02 -4.06 3.50
CA TYR A 131 -11.89 -3.23 3.92
C TYR A 131 -11.00 -3.92 4.97
N ALA A 132 -11.57 -4.77 5.84
CA ALA A 132 -10.80 -5.49 6.86
C ALA A 132 -9.77 -6.47 6.29
N VAL A 133 -10.08 -7.09 5.15
CA VAL A 133 -9.20 -8.07 4.49
C VAL A 133 -8.35 -7.46 3.36
N ASN A 134 -8.60 -6.20 3.01
CA ASN A 134 -7.88 -5.52 1.93
C ASN A 134 -6.45 -5.15 2.39
N LYS A 135 -5.45 -5.67 1.68
CA LYS A 135 -4.04 -5.48 2.00
C LYS A 135 -3.61 -4.02 1.91
N GLU A 136 -4.02 -3.32 0.86
CA GLU A 136 -3.66 -1.92 0.65
C GLU A 136 -4.25 -1.01 1.74
N PHE A 137 -5.48 -1.29 2.19
CA PHE A 137 -6.12 -0.59 3.30
C PHE A 137 -5.43 -0.88 4.64
N ARG A 138 -5.05 -2.13 4.88
CA ARG A 138 -4.25 -2.50 6.06
C ARG A 138 -2.94 -1.73 6.11
N GLU A 139 -2.17 -1.75 5.03
CA GLU A 139 -0.91 -1.00 4.94
C GLU A 139 -1.10 0.51 5.14
N PHE A 140 -2.18 1.08 4.61
CA PHE A 140 -2.54 2.48 4.83
C PHE A 140 -2.76 2.78 6.31
N ARG A 141 -3.59 1.98 6.99
CA ARG A 141 -3.89 2.15 8.42
C ARG A 141 -2.68 1.91 9.31
N GLU A 142 -1.88 0.89 9.04
CA GLU A 142 -0.65 0.59 9.77
C GLU A 142 0.36 1.72 9.66
N THR A 143 0.57 2.24 8.44
CA THR A 143 1.51 3.37 8.22
C THR A 143 1.10 4.60 9.04
N LEU A 144 -0.20 4.88 9.14
CA LEU A 144 -0.71 5.99 9.94
C LEU A 144 -0.69 5.70 11.45
N TRP A 145 -0.93 4.45 11.85
CA TRP A 145 -0.85 4.01 13.24
C TRP A 145 0.57 4.16 13.79
N ASP A 146 1.57 3.70 13.02
CA ASP A 146 2.99 3.82 13.32
C ASP A 146 3.44 5.27 13.47
N VAL A 147 2.68 6.22 12.92
CA VAL A 147 3.00 7.63 13.10
C VAL A 147 2.81 8.09 14.54
N LYS A 148 1.82 7.55 15.26
CA LYS A 148 1.51 7.94 16.64
C LYS A 148 1.97 6.90 17.68
N ASN A 149 2.09 5.63 17.28
CA ASN A 149 2.19 4.50 18.20
C ASN A 149 3.42 3.64 17.90
N GLU A 150 4.60 4.24 17.91
CA GLU A 150 5.83 3.55 17.55
C GLU A 150 6.03 2.25 18.34
N GLY A 151 6.24 1.15 17.60
CA GLY A 151 6.51 -0.16 18.17
C GLY A 151 5.33 -0.82 18.87
N ARG A 152 4.12 -0.26 18.78
CA ARG A 152 2.89 -0.92 19.23
C ARG A 152 2.22 -1.61 18.04
N THR A 153 1.72 -2.81 18.26
CA THR A 153 0.90 -3.51 17.26
C THR A 153 -0.37 -2.72 16.98
N MET A 154 -0.75 -2.64 15.70
CA MET A 154 -2.01 -2.00 15.31
C MET A 154 -3.18 -2.82 15.88
N PRO A 155 -4.21 -2.18 16.45
CA PRO A 155 -5.44 -2.84 16.85
C PRO A 155 -6.10 -3.55 15.66
N SER A 156 -7.03 -4.48 15.96
CA SER A 156 -7.73 -5.26 14.94
C SER A 156 -8.39 -4.36 13.89
N LEU A 157 -7.98 -4.54 12.63
CA LEU A 157 -8.56 -3.81 11.51
C LEU A 157 -10.04 -4.18 11.31
N LEU A 158 -10.42 -5.41 11.61
CA LEU A 158 -11.82 -5.86 11.54
C LEU A 158 -12.71 -5.11 12.54
N GLU A 159 -12.24 -4.93 13.77
CA GLU A 159 -12.98 -4.18 14.78
C GLU A 159 -13.11 -2.71 14.39
N TYR A 160 -12.02 -2.12 13.89
CA TYR A 160 -11.99 -0.76 13.38
C TYR A 160 -13.00 -0.56 12.24
N THR A 161 -12.95 -1.39 11.20
CA THR A 161 -13.83 -1.24 10.05
C THR A 161 -15.27 -1.55 10.42
N ARG A 162 -15.53 -2.49 11.32
CA ARG A 162 -16.88 -2.78 11.82
C ARG A 162 -17.46 -1.57 12.54
N GLN A 163 -16.71 -0.92 13.42
CA GLN A 163 -17.16 0.28 14.12
C GLN A 163 -17.46 1.46 13.16
N LYS A 164 -16.64 1.61 12.11
CA LYS A 164 -16.73 2.77 11.20
C LYS A 164 -17.65 2.57 9.99
N TYR A 165 -17.71 1.34 9.49
CA TYR A 165 -18.39 0.98 8.23
C TYR A 165 -19.40 -0.16 8.37
N GLY A 166 -19.53 -0.77 9.55
CA GLY A 166 -20.65 -1.66 9.84
C GLY A 166 -21.92 -0.82 9.97
N ARG A 167 -22.96 -1.13 9.21
CA ARG A 167 -24.29 -0.57 9.49
C ARG A 167 -24.84 -1.24 10.75
N ASP A 168 -25.75 -0.58 11.46
CA ASP A 168 -26.38 -1.12 12.68
C ASP A 168 -27.05 -2.51 12.48
N GLU A 169 -27.44 -2.84 11.24
CA GLU A 169 -28.02 -4.13 10.86
C GLU A 169 -26.98 -5.25 10.62
N ASP A 170 -25.71 -4.90 10.40
CA ASP A 170 -24.60 -5.86 10.18
C ASP A 170 -23.97 -6.37 11.49
N ILE A 171 -24.55 -6.00 12.65
CA ILE A 171 -24.09 -6.39 14.00
C ILE A 171 -24.51 -7.83 14.35
N LEU A 172 -25.45 -8.42 13.62
CA LEU A 172 -25.85 -9.81 13.82
C LEU A 172 -24.95 -10.75 13.01
N GLU A 173 -24.34 -11.70 13.73
CA GLU A 173 -23.44 -12.79 13.29
C GLU A 173 -21.93 -12.48 13.43
N ILE A 174 -21.45 -12.69 14.66
CA ILE A 174 -20.08 -13.14 14.92
C ILE A 174 -20.18 -14.66 15.15
N GLU A 175 -19.93 -15.44 14.11
CA GLU A 175 -19.23 -16.71 14.27
C GLU A 175 -17.84 -16.55 13.67
N HIS A 176 -16.85 -16.98 14.45
CA HIS A 176 -15.43 -16.85 14.18
C HIS A 176 -15.05 -17.52 12.86
N GLU A 177 -14.60 -16.73 11.89
CA GLU A 177 -13.61 -17.18 10.90
C GLU A 177 -12.39 -16.27 11.02
N GLU A 178 -11.59 -16.56 12.04
CA GLU A 178 -10.18 -16.19 12.08
C GLU A 178 -9.48 -16.94 10.94
N ASN A 179 -9.45 -16.34 9.74
CA ASN A 179 -8.42 -16.67 8.78
C ASN A 179 -7.13 -15.99 9.24
N ASP A 180 -6.40 -16.80 9.99
CA ASP A 180 -5.15 -16.59 10.67
C ASP A 180 -4.01 -16.44 9.65
N ASP A 181 -4.01 -15.33 8.91
CA ASP A 181 -2.82 -14.79 8.25
C ASP A 181 -2.42 -13.50 8.99
N GLU A 182 -2.21 -13.63 10.31
CA GLU A 182 -1.48 -12.65 11.10
C GLU A 182 -0.01 -12.69 10.65
N ILE A 183 0.32 -11.89 9.65
CA ILE A 183 1.72 -11.56 9.38
C ILE A 183 2.20 -10.74 10.57
N VAL A 184 2.73 -11.44 11.57
CA VAL A 184 3.49 -10.86 12.67
C VAL A 184 4.72 -10.22 12.04
N ILE A 185 4.63 -8.92 11.73
CA ILE A 185 5.82 -8.11 11.49
C ILE A 185 6.53 -8.08 12.84
N THR A 186 7.49 -9.00 13.02
CA THR A 186 8.37 -8.98 14.17
C THR A 186 8.97 -7.59 14.23
N ASN A 187 8.75 -6.92 15.36
CA ASN A 187 9.21 -5.57 15.64
C ASN A 187 10.74 -5.61 15.75
N ARG A 188 11.43 -5.78 14.63
CA ARG A 188 12.89 -5.77 14.56
C ARG A 188 13.26 -4.32 14.84
N GLN A 189 13.92 -4.08 15.98
CA GLN A 189 14.56 -2.79 16.21
C GLN A 189 15.61 -2.59 15.13
N GLU A 190 15.22 -1.93 14.04
CA GLU A 190 16.10 -1.57 12.96
C GLU A 190 17.04 -0.46 13.45
N SER A 191 18.35 -0.69 13.35
CA SER A 191 19.35 0.30 13.76
C SER A 191 19.20 1.58 12.93
N MET A 192 19.15 2.73 13.61
CA MET A 192 19.18 4.04 12.96
C MET A 192 20.59 4.45 12.49
N ILE A 193 21.62 3.67 12.85
CA ILE A 193 23.01 3.93 12.50
C ILE A 193 23.34 3.25 11.18
N CYS A 194 23.81 4.05 10.22
CA CYS A 194 24.24 3.58 8.92
C CYS A 194 25.47 2.65 9.07
N PRO A 195 25.44 1.42 8.54
CA PRO A 195 26.58 0.52 8.65
C PRO A 195 27.78 0.99 7.81
N LEU A 196 27.58 1.89 6.83
CA LEU A 196 28.65 2.52 6.05
C LEU A 196 29.28 3.72 6.75
N THR A 197 28.47 4.72 7.12
CA THR A 197 28.97 5.99 7.64
C THR A 197 29.19 5.98 9.15
N LYS A 198 28.66 4.97 9.85
CA LYS A 198 28.64 4.87 11.31
C LYS A 198 27.99 6.07 12.01
N LYS A 199 27.16 6.82 11.27
CA LYS A 199 26.37 7.96 11.75
C LYS A 199 24.89 7.65 11.61
N ILE A 200 24.03 8.45 12.25
CA ILE A 200 22.58 8.41 12.02
C ILE A 200 22.31 8.48 10.51
N MET A 201 21.42 7.62 10.01
CA MET A 201 21.14 7.58 8.57
C MET A 201 20.55 8.91 8.06
N ILE A 202 20.95 9.28 6.85
CA ILE A 202 20.42 10.43 6.11
C ILE A 202 19.80 9.87 4.83
N ASP A 203 18.54 10.21 4.57
CA ASP A 203 17.73 9.66 3.48
C ASP A 203 17.86 8.14 3.36
N PRO A 204 17.41 7.39 4.40
CA PRO A 204 17.63 5.96 4.46
C PRO A 204 17.00 5.24 3.26
N LEU A 205 17.75 4.29 2.70
CA LEU A 205 17.35 3.42 1.61
C LEU A 205 17.40 1.97 2.09
N ILE A 206 16.37 1.19 1.77
CA ILE A 206 16.27 -0.25 2.04
C ILE A 206 16.56 -1.05 0.77
N ASN A 207 17.32 -2.13 0.91
CA ASN A 207 17.51 -3.12 -0.15
C ASN A 207 16.38 -4.16 -0.12
N ILE A 208 15.61 -4.28 -1.19
CA ILE A 208 14.48 -5.22 -1.29
C ILE A 208 14.88 -6.70 -1.15
N ARG A 209 16.16 -7.05 -1.34
CA ARG A 209 16.63 -8.46 -1.28
C ARG A 209 17.00 -8.94 0.11
N CYS A 210 17.41 -8.03 1.00
CA CYS A 210 17.91 -8.39 2.33
C CYS A 210 17.35 -7.51 3.45
N GLU A 211 16.48 -6.55 3.11
CA GLU A 211 15.76 -5.66 4.03
C GLU A 211 16.67 -4.84 4.97
N HIS A 212 17.94 -4.69 4.62
CA HIS A 212 18.86 -3.83 5.36
C HIS A 212 18.84 -2.40 4.82
N SER A 213 18.94 -1.43 5.73
CA SER A 213 18.93 -0.01 5.42
C SER A 213 20.30 0.67 5.53
N TYR A 214 20.49 1.69 4.69
CA TYR A 214 21.72 2.49 4.58
C TYR A 214 21.39 3.95 4.28
N SER A 215 22.28 4.87 4.65
CA SER A 215 22.21 6.25 4.12
C SER A 215 22.33 6.29 2.60
N SER A 216 21.75 7.31 1.98
CA SER A 216 21.74 7.53 0.53
C SER A 216 23.12 7.50 -0.16
N VAL A 217 24.21 7.74 0.60
CA VAL A 217 25.59 7.61 0.13
C VAL A 217 25.92 6.25 -0.49
N ILE A 218 25.20 5.17 -0.12
CA ILE A 218 25.31 3.83 -0.74
C ILE A 218 25.24 3.91 -2.28
N LYS A 219 24.46 4.85 -2.84
CA LYS A 219 24.34 5.06 -4.29
C LYS A 219 25.66 5.48 -4.93
N GLU A 220 26.47 6.28 -4.23
CA GLU A 220 27.79 6.71 -4.70
C GLU A 220 28.77 5.56 -4.71
N TYR A 221 28.79 4.74 -3.65
CA TYR A 221 29.60 3.52 -3.59
C TYR A 221 29.25 2.54 -4.73
N ILE A 222 27.96 2.36 -5.03
CA ILE A 222 27.52 1.53 -6.16
C ILE A 222 28.01 2.10 -7.50
N LYS A 223 27.95 3.42 -7.68
CA LYS A 223 28.41 4.08 -8.91
C LYS A 223 29.92 4.00 -9.10
N GLN A 224 30.69 4.06 -8.01
CA GLN A 224 32.15 3.96 -8.02
C GLN A 224 32.66 2.53 -8.23
N SER A 225 31.82 1.52 -7.96
CA SER A 225 32.14 0.12 -8.26
C SER A 225 32.16 -0.17 -9.76
N ASN A 226 33.20 -0.87 -10.22
CA ASN A 226 33.32 -1.33 -11.61
C ASN A 226 32.15 -2.22 -12.04
N GLU A 227 31.58 -3.00 -11.12
CA GLU A 227 30.50 -3.94 -11.40
C GLU A 227 29.10 -3.31 -11.27
N ARG A 228 29.00 -2.00 -11.00
CA ARG A 228 27.72 -1.30 -10.69
C ARG A 228 26.90 -1.98 -9.59
N ARG A 229 27.58 -2.70 -8.71
CA ARG A 229 27.04 -3.40 -7.54
C ARG A 229 28.11 -3.46 -6.45
N ILE A 230 27.69 -3.62 -5.21
CA ILE A 230 28.56 -3.84 -4.05
C ILE A 230 27.96 -4.91 -3.15
N GLU A 231 28.76 -5.51 -2.29
CA GLU A 231 28.25 -6.37 -1.23
C GLU A 231 27.51 -5.55 -0.18
N CYS A 232 26.48 -6.16 0.41
CA CYS A 232 25.72 -5.60 1.51
C CYS A 232 26.67 -5.18 2.66
N PRO A 233 26.71 -3.88 3.04
CA PRO A 233 27.59 -3.39 4.10
C PRO A 233 27.28 -3.92 5.52
N VAL A 234 26.13 -4.57 5.72
CA VAL A 234 25.80 -5.23 6.99
C VAL A 234 26.62 -6.52 7.13
N ALA A 235 27.37 -6.61 8.22
CA ALA A 235 28.21 -7.78 8.53
C ALA A 235 27.40 -9.08 8.49
N GLY A 236 27.93 -10.09 7.80
CA GLY A 236 27.31 -11.42 7.69
C GLY A 236 26.26 -11.55 6.58
N CYS A 237 25.86 -10.46 5.91
CA CYS A 237 24.97 -10.54 4.76
C CYS A 237 25.75 -10.77 3.46
N LYS A 238 25.33 -11.74 2.65
CA LYS A 238 25.99 -12.11 1.38
C LYS A 238 25.29 -11.55 0.13
N HIS A 239 24.26 -10.73 0.31
CA HIS A 239 23.50 -10.17 -0.81
C HIS A 239 24.26 -9.02 -1.47
N TYR A 240 24.21 -8.95 -2.79
CA TYR A 240 24.65 -7.77 -3.53
C TYR A 240 23.56 -6.70 -3.54
N VAL A 241 24.00 -5.45 -3.53
CA VAL A 241 23.17 -4.26 -3.62
C VAL A 241 23.41 -3.61 -4.98
N THR A 242 22.33 -3.39 -5.73
CA THR A 242 22.35 -2.64 -6.99
C THR A 242 21.45 -1.40 -6.89
N MET A 243 21.58 -0.46 -7.83
CA MET A 243 20.72 0.73 -7.89
C MET A 243 19.23 0.39 -8.01
N SER A 244 18.89 -0.71 -8.70
CA SER A 244 17.51 -1.16 -8.89
C SER A 244 16.90 -1.81 -7.65
N ASP A 245 17.73 -2.32 -6.74
CA ASP A 245 17.26 -3.00 -5.52
C ASP A 245 16.97 -2.00 -4.37
N LEU A 246 17.40 -0.75 -4.51
CA LEU A 246 17.25 0.28 -3.48
C LEU A 246 15.92 1.01 -3.59
N ARG A 247 15.19 1.07 -2.47
CA ARG A 247 13.97 1.87 -2.30
C ARG A 247 14.10 2.81 -1.11
N PRO A 248 13.48 4.00 -1.11
CA PRO A 248 13.43 4.84 0.07
C PRO A 248 12.79 4.11 1.26
N ASN A 249 13.48 4.05 2.40
CA ASN A 249 12.91 3.54 3.65
C ASN A 249 12.24 4.69 4.41
N LYS A 250 11.00 5.00 4.02
CA LYS A 250 10.26 6.10 4.60
C LYS A 250 9.95 5.88 6.07
N LEU A 251 9.63 4.66 6.48
CA LEU A 251 9.38 4.33 7.90
C LEU A 251 10.60 4.65 8.77
N LEU A 252 11.79 4.20 8.37
CA LEU A 252 13.02 4.51 9.10
C LEU A 252 13.34 6.01 9.05
N ALA A 253 13.07 6.70 7.94
CA ALA A 253 13.24 8.15 7.85
C ALA A 253 12.37 8.89 8.87
N ARG A 254 11.09 8.51 9.01
CA ARG A 254 10.16 9.07 10.01
C ARG A 254 10.66 8.84 11.43
N LYS A 255 11.10 7.61 11.76
CA LYS A 255 11.66 7.27 13.07
C LYS A 255 12.90 8.13 13.41
N ILE A 256 13.81 8.30 12.45
CA ILE A 256 15.01 9.13 12.63
C ILE A 256 14.64 10.60 12.85
N ARG A 257 13.67 11.14 12.10
CA ARG A 257 13.21 12.52 12.28
C ARG A 257 12.64 12.76 13.66
N ARG A 258 11.77 11.86 14.15
CA ARG A 258 11.19 11.96 15.50
C ARG A 258 12.22 11.91 16.59
N LYS A 259 13.14 10.95 16.54
CA LYS A 259 14.21 10.84 17.53
C LYS A 259 15.04 12.14 17.59
N LYS A 260 15.42 12.68 16.44
CA LYS A 260 16.14 13.96 16.38
C LYS A 260 15.33 15.12 16.96
N PHE A 261 14.03 15.15 16.72
CA PHE A 261 13.15 16.17 17.26
C PHE A 261 13.05 16.09 18.79
N GLN A 262 12.85 14.89 19.33
CA GLN A 262 12.84 14.65 20.79
C GLN A 262 14.16 15.05 21.46
N GLU A 263 15.30 14.64 20.88
CA GLU A 263 16.63 15.03 21.38
C GLU A 263 16.79 16.56 21.37
N MET A 264 16.28 17.26 20.35
CA MET A 264 16.33 18.72 20.29
C MET A 264 15.43 19.39 21.34
N GLU A 265 14.22 18.87 21.59
CA GLU A 265 13.33 19.38 22.64
C GLU A 265 13.95 19.21 24.03
N GLU A 266 14.46 18.02 24.33
CA GLU A 266 15.15 17.72 25.60
C GLU A 266 16.35 18.67 25.81
N GLU A 267 17.17 18.90 24.78
CA GLU A 267 18.29 19.86 24.85
C GLU A 267 17.84 21.31 25.09
N MET A 268 16.69 21.72 24.52
CA MET A 268 16.13 23.06 24.75
C MET A 268 15.59 23.21 26.17
N GLU A 269 14.82 22.25 26.65
CA GLU A 269 14.29 22.23 28.03
C GLU A 269 15.42 22.22 29.06
N GLU A 270 16.50 21.47 28.81
CA GLU A 270 17.68 21.49 29.67
C GLU A 270 18.34 22.87 29.71
N ARG A 271 18.50 23.56 28.57
CA ARG A 271 19.08 24.92 28.53
C ARG A 271 18.24 25.91 29.31
N GLU A 272 16.92 25.90 29.12
CA GLU A 272 16.00 26.79 29.82
C GLU A 272 16.00 26.57 31.34
N LYS A 273 16.31 25.35 31.81
CA LYS A 273 16.40 25.04 33.25
C LYS A 273 17.66 25.62 33.92
N TYR A 274 18.72 25.90 33.16
CA TYR A 274 19.99 26.43 33.66
C TYR A 274 20.23 27.91 33.32
N GLU A 275 19.29 28.57 32.64
CA GLU A 275 19.23 30.03 32.42
C GLU A 275 18.40 30.73 33.51
#